data_AF-A0A822Z185-F1
#
_entry.id   AF-A0A822Z185-F1
#
_cell.length_a   1.000
_cell.length_b   1.000
_cell.length_c   1.000
_cell.angle_alpha   90.00
_cell.angle_beta   90.00
_cell.angle_gamma   90.00
#
_symmetry.space_group_name_H-M   'P 1'
#
loop_
_entity.id
_entity.type
_entity.pdbx_description
1 polymer ?
#
loop_
_entity_poly.entity_id
_entity_poly.type
_entity_poly.pdbx_seq_one_letter_code
_entity_poly.pdbx_strand_id
1 'polypeptide(L)' 'MELLQGPGLWIHKSFYKHFDHSNLLFEYKNSSDGKVYDSFRISRDYRNIMACSVDSCPSMTLAS' A
#
# COMPACT_ATOMS: atom_id res chain seq x y z
N MET A 1 11.45 3.92 -3.91
CA MET A 1 11.70 5.32 -3.50
C MET A 1 12.25 5.25 -2.08
N GLU A 2 13.57 5.31 -1.94
CA GLU A 2 14.23 5.29 -0.62
C GLU A 2 14.41 6.74 -0.17
N LEU A 3 13.77 7.13 0.94
CA LEU A 3 13.99 8.43 1.56
C LEU A 3 15.26 8.33 2.42
N LEU A 4 16.32 9.02 2.00
CA LEU A 4 17.61 9.05 2.69
C LEU A 4 17.60 9.98 3.91
N GLN A 5 18.46 9.63 4.87
CA GLN A 5 18.46 9.99 6.29
C GLN A 5 19.42 11.12 6.67
N GLY A 6 19.13 11.76 7.82
CA GLY A 6 20.12 12.45 8.68
C GLY A 6 20.39 11.69 9.98
N PRO A 7 21.46 12.02 10.73
CA PRO A 7 21.90 11.28 11.92
C PRO A 7 20.98 11.50 13.13
N GLY A 8 20.49 10.41 13.74
CA GLY A 8 19.67 10.41 14.96
C GLY A 8 18.24 9.87 14.82
N LEU A 9 17.80 9.53 13.60
CA LEU A 9 16.46 8.99 13.35
C LEU A 9 16.55 7.45 13.24
N TRP A 10 15.91 6.70 14.13
CA TRP A 10 15.73 5.25 13.95
C TRP A 10 14.93 5.03 12.67
N ILE A 11 15.58 4.48 11.66
CA ILE A 11 15.06 4.62 10.31
C ILE A 11 14.17 3.45 10.00
N HIS A 12 12.88 3.68 10.08
CA HIS A 12 11.96 2.65 9.69
C HIS A 12 11.86 2.60 8.17
N LYS A 13 12.13 1.42 7.59
CA LYS A 13 12.15 1.21 6.15
C LYS A 13 10.88 0.48 5.73
N SER A 14 10.07 1.16 4.93
CA SER A 14 8.87 0.59 4.33
C SER A 14 9.20 -0.05 2.98
N PHE A 15 8.83 -1.32 2.81
CA PHE A 15 9.00 -2.09 1.58
C PHE A 15 7.63 -2.38 0.99
N TYR A 16 7.51 -2.16 -0.32
CA TYR A 16 6.32 -2.50 -1.09
C TYR A 16 6.69 -3.57 -2.12
N LYS A 17 5.90 -4.63 -2.18
CA LYS A 17 6.08 -5.73 -3.15
C LYS A 17 4.75 -6.02 -3.83
N HIS A 18 4.70 -5.82 -5.14
CA HIS A 18 3.61 -6.30 -5.99
C HIS A 18 3.88 -7.76 -6.38
N PHE A 19 2.91 -8.64 -6.16
CA PHE A 19 2.98 -10.03 -6.61
C PHE A 19 2.25 -10.23 -7.94
N ASP A 20 1.13 -9.54 -8.12
CA ASP A 20 0.33 -9.49 -9.33
C ASP A 20 -0.47 -8.17 -9.35
N HIS A 21 -1.44 -8.04 -10.27
CA HIS A 21 -2.25 -6.83 -10.41
C HIS A 21 -3.28 -6.62 -9.30
N SER A 22 -3.51 -7.63 -8.46
CA SER A 22 -4.49 -7.63 -7.38
C SER A 22 -3.85 -7.67 -6.00
N ASN A 23 -2.56 -8.00 -5.88
CA ASN A 23 -1.88 -8.26 -4.61
C ASN A 23 -0.66 -7.37 -4.38
N LEU A 24 -0.76 -6.56 -3.33
CA LEU A 24 0.32 -5.72 -2.80
C LEU A 24 0.63 -6.14 -1.37
N LEU A 25 1.90 -6.37 -1.08
CA LEU A 25 2.42 -6.57 0.28
C LEU A 25 3.18 -5.34 0.73
N PHE A 26 2.84 -4.87 1.92
CA PHE A 26 3.56 -3.83 2.63
C PHE A 26 4.26 -4.44 3.84
N GLU A 27 5.55 -4.17 3.98
CA GLU A 27 6.35 -4.58 5.13
C GLU A 27 7.07 -3.38 5.73
N TYR A 28 6.94 -3.22 7.04
CA TYR A 28 7.71 -2.28 7.82
C TYR A 28 8.86 -3.00 8.50
N LYS A 29 10.09 -2.59 8.16
CA LYS A 29 11.31 -3.18 8.69
C LYS A 29 12.09 -2.17 9.49
N ASN A 30 12.69 -2.63 10.58
CA ASN A 30 13.68 -1.83 11.30
C ASN A 30 14.96 -1.77 10.46
N SER A 31 15.51 -0.58 10.24
CA SER A 31 16.76 -0.39 9.50
C SER A 31 17.95 -1.11 10.11
N SER A 32 17.94 -1.30 11.43
CA SER A 32 19.12 -1.73 12.19
C SER A 32 19.33 -3.24 12.14
N ASP A 33 18.25 -4.02 12.20
CA ASP A 33 18.31 -5.49 12.17
C ASP A 33 17.70 -6.12 10.90
N GLY A 34 17.07 -5.31 10.05
CA GLY A 34 16.40 -5.76 8.83
C GLY A 34 15.16 -6.64 9.06
N LYS A 35 14.69 -6.79 10.30
CA LYS A 35 13.52 -7.62 10.63
C LYS A 35 12.23 -6.88 10.31
N VAL A 36 11.21 -7.64 9.91
CA VAL A 36 9.84 -7.15 9.75
C VAL A 36 9.18 -7.05 11.12
N TYR A 37 8.65 -5.88 11.44
CA TYR A 37 7.90 -5.64 12.67
C TYR A 37 6.41 -5.52 12.41
N ASP A 38 6.02 -5.07 11.22
CA ASP A 38 4.62 -5.05 10.79
C ASP A 38 4.51 -5.39 9.30
N SER A 39 3.42 -6.06 8.93
CA SER A 39 3.12 -6.40 7.54
C SER A 39 1.64 -6.53 7.32
N PHE A 40 1.16 -5.97 6.21
CA PHE A 40 -0.20 -6.19 5.75
C PHE A 40 -0.24 -6.40 4.24
N ARG A 41 -1.23 -7.19 3.81
CA ARG A 41 -1.46 -7.48 2.39
C ARG A 41 -2.78 -6.85 1.96
N ILE A 42 -2.73 -6.13 0.85
CA ILE A 42 -3.91 -5.64 0.15
C ILE A 42 -4.15 -6.59 -1.02
N SER A 43 -5.31 -7.26 -1.00
CA SER A 43 -5.79 -8.12 -2.08
C SER A 43 -7.08 -7.54 -2.64
N ARG A 44 -7.01 -6.88 -3.81
CA ARG A 44 -8.13 -6.18 -4.47
C ARG A 44 -8.02 -6.37 -5.99
N ASP A 45 -8.99 -7.06 -6.59
CA ASP A 45 -9.08 -7.12 -8.05
C ASP A 45 -9.47 -5.76 -8.66
N TYR A 46 -9.09 -5.51 -9.92
CA TYR A 46 -9.38 -4.26 -10.64
C TYR A 46 -10.87 -3.85 -10.59
N ARG A 47 -11.79 -4.83 -10.66
CA ARG A 47 -13.23 -4.58 -10.52
C ARG A 47 -13.64 -4.04 -9.14
N ASN A 48 -12.93 -4.42 -8.09
CA ASN A 48 -13.16 -3.92 -6.72
C ASN A 48 -12.62 -2.50 -6.50
N ILE A 49 -11.69 -2.03 -7.34
CA ILE A 49 -11.17 -0.65 -7.28
C ILE A 49 -12.20 0.33 -7.87
N MET A 50 -12.96 -0.11 -8.87
CA MET A 50 -14.04 0.68 -9.49
C MET A 50 -15.36 0.64 -8.71
N ALA A 51 -15.43 -0.12 -7.61
CA ALA A 51 -16.61 -0.17 -6.78
C ALA A 51 -16.79 1.15 -6.03
N CYS A 52 -18.04 1.58 -5.85
CA CYS A 52 -18.34 2.76 -5.06
C CYS A 52 -17.99 2.54 -3.59
N SER A 53 -17.26 3.48 -3.02
CA SER A 53 -17.01 3.60 -1.58
C SER A 53 -17.66 4.87 -1.05
N VAL A 54 -17.79 5.00 0.27
CA VAL A 54 -18.20 6.26 0.92
C VAL A 54 -17.31 7.39 0.37
N ASP A 55 -17.96 8.44 -0.15
CA ASP A 55 -17.34 9.62 -0.79
C ASP A 55 -16.51 9.36 -2.07
N SER A 56 -16.48 8.13 -2.59
CA SER A 56 -15.74 7.76 -3.79
C SER A 56 -16.60 6.90 -4.71
N CYS A 57 -17.55 7.55 -5.38
CA CYS A 57 -18.43 6.93 -6.37
C CYS A 57 -18.55 7.86 -7.58
N PRO A 58 -18.30 7.39 -8.82
CA PRO A 58 -18.49 8.21 -10.01
C PRO A 58 -19.98 8.56 -10.18
N SER A 59 -20.25 9.75 -10.72
CA SER A 59 -21.62 10.16 -11.06
C SER A 59 -22.19 9.20 -12.11
N MET A 60 -23.39 8.68 -11.85
CA MET A 60 -24.11 7.82 -12.79
C MET A 60 -25.21 8.62 -13.49
N THR A 61 -25.40 8.39 -14.80
CA THR A 61 -26.53 8.95 -15.57
C THR A 61 -27.65 7.92 -15.64
N LEU A 62 -28.91 8.35 -15.54
CA LEU A 62 -30.09 7.49 -15.63
C LEU A 62 -30.52 7.16 -17.08
N ALA A 63 -29.64 7.36 -18.07
CA ALA A 63 -29.94 7.07 -19.47
C ALA A 63 -29.68 5.59 -19.77
N SER A 64 -30.62 4.93 -20.46
CA SER A 64 -30.52 3.54 -20.93
C SER A 64 -30.33 3.48 -22.44
#